data_AF-A0A665X1Y0-F1
#
_entry.id   AF-A0A665X1Y0-F1
#
_cell.length_a   1.000
_cell.length_b   1.000
_cell.length_c   1.000
_cell.angle_alpha   90.00
_cell.angle_beta   90.00
_cell.angle_gamma   90.00
#
_symmetry.space_group_name_H-M   'P 1'
#
loop_
_entity.id
_entity.type
_entity.pdbx_description
1 polymer ?
#
loop_
_entity_poly.entity_id
_entity_poly.type
_entity_poly.pdbx_seq_one_letter_code
_entity_poly.pdbx_strand_id
1 'polypeptide(L)'
;MSDNQSWNSSGSEEDLEPREESGHSVSTGAFSGVLSKWTNYIHGWQDRWVVLKNNTLSYYKSQDETEYGCRGSLCLSKAVITLHGFDECRLDISVNDSVWYLRAQDPEHRQQWIDSLELHRADSGYGSESSLRRHGSMLSLTSATSGYSATSTSSFKKGHSLREKLAEMETFRDILCRQVDTLQKYFDSCSDAVSKDELQRDKIVEDDEDDFPNTRADGEFLHNNNGSKEKLFQALNPKGINGIDFKGEAITFKATTAGILATLSHCIDLMVKREDSWQKRLDKEGPNSLINEDEFFDAVEAALDRQDKIEEQSQTVKTRIERSSPVPLVDVYSSTGSHRFSDKVEEMVQSHMTYSLQDVGGDANWQLVVEEGEMKVYRREVEENGIVLDPLKATHSVKGVTGHEVCHYFWDTAYRNDWETTIENFNVVETLSESAAIIYQTHKRVWPASQRDVLYLSAMRKILANNENDPDTWLVCNFSVDHDDAQPTNKCVRAKINIAMICQTLVSPPEGDKEISRDNILCKITYVANVNPGGWAPASVLRAVAKREYPKFLKRFTSYVQEKTEGKPILF
;
A
#
# COMPACT_ATOMS: atom_id res chain seq x y z
N MET A 1 4.86 63.89 26.11
CA MET A 1 5.52 64.70 27.14
C MET A 1 5.15 64.10 28.48
N SER A 2 6.17 63.63 29.22
CA SER A 2 6.23 63.41 30.68
C SER A 2 5.48 62.17 31.21
N ASP A 3 6.11 61.05 31.58
CA ASP A 3 7.14 60.73 32.60
C ASP A 3 6.63 60.46 34.03
N ASN A 4 7.25 59.40 34.60
CA ASN A 4 7.42 58.96 36.00
C ASN A 4 6.34 58.04 36.63
N GLN A 5 6.64 56.77 36.94
CA GLN A 5 7.55 56.20 37.99
C GLN A 5 7.07 56.57 39.41
N SER A 6 7.04 55.72 40.44
CA SER A 6 7.43 54.33 40.75
C SER A 6 6.70 53.95 42.07
N TRP A 7 6.91 52.77 42.66
CA TRP A 7 7.20 52.53 44.10
C TRP A 7 7.18 51.00 44.34
N ASN A 8 8.37 50.43 44.58
CA ASN A 8 8.63 49.05 45.03
C ASN A 8 8.52 48.95 46.57
N SER A 9 8.18 47.76 47.11
CA SER A 9 9.10 46.93 47.94
C SER A 9 8.40 46.04 48.99
N SER A 10 8.79 44.76 49.01
CA SER A 10 9.15 43.85 50.13
C SER A 10 9.00 42.40 49.61
N GLY A 11 10.04 41.56 49.39
CA GLY A 11 11.09 41.07 50.32
C GLY A 11 10.48 39.97 51.21
N SER A 12 10.94 38.73 51.38
CA SER A 12 12.11 37.89 51.05
C SER A 12 11.67 36.43 51.41
N GLU A 13 12.22 35.33 50.89
CA GLU A 13 13.36 34.60 51.48
C GLU A 13 13.66 33.35 50.62
N GLU A 14 14.95 33.03 50.55
CA GLU A 14 15.59 31.93 49.84
C GLU A 14 15.51 30.64 50.66
N ASP A 15 15.47 29.47 50.01
CA ASP A 15 15.90 28.22 50.63
C ASP A 15 16.68 27.36 49.63
N LEU A 16 17.91 27.05 50.02
CA LEU A 16 18.96 26.34 49.30
C LEU A 16 18.92 24.83 49.60
N GLU A 17 19.30 24.02 48.60
CA GLU A 17 19.45 22.57 48.65
C GLU A 17 20.44 22.03 49.70
N PRO A 18 20.33 20.76 50.09
CA PRO A 18 21.48 19.95 50.46
C PRO A 18 21.94 19.03 49.30
N ARG A 19 23.24 19.11 49.06
CA ARG A 19 24.05 18.43 48.04
C ARG A 19 24.50 17.05 48.57
N GLU A 20 24.20 15.96 47.86
CA GLU A 20 24.85 14.65 48.05
C GLU A 20 25.63 14.26 46.78
N GLU A 21 26.93 14.02 46.94
CA GLU A 21 27.87 13.65 45.88
C GLU A 21 28.10 12.12 45.81
N SER A 22 28.12 11.63 44.57
CA SER A 22 28.90 10.49 44.04
C SER A 22 28.38 9.04 44.24
N GLY A 23 27.90 8.50 43.12
CA GLY A 23 27.80 7.07 42.84
C GLY A 23 27.86 6.86 41.32
N HIS A 24 29.07 6.90 40.73
CA HIS A 24 29.27 6.63 39.31
C HIS A 24 28.91 5.18 38.97
N SER A 25 27.72 4.99 38.40
CA SER A 25 27.47 3.97 37.38
C SER A 25 27.38 4.73 36.06
N VAL A 26 28.09 4.29 35.03
CA VAL A 26 28.01 4.89 33.69
C VAL A 26 26.59 4.60 33.17
N SER A 27 25.67 5.53 33.41
CA SER A 27 24.41 5.58 32.70
C SER A 27 24.72 6.17 31.33
N THR A 28 24.37 5.46 30.25
CA THR A 28 24.34 6.05 28.92
C THR A 28 23.29 7.16 28.98
N GLY A 29 23.76 8.40 29.20
CA GLY A 29 22.92 9.55 29.45
C GLY A 29 21.97 9.81 28.27
N ALA A 30 20.74 10.25 28.56
CA ALA A 30 19.83 10.68 27.52
C ALA A 30 20.42 11.91 26.82
N PHE A 31 20.65 11.83 25.51
CA PHE A 31 21.12 12.95 24.71
C PHE A 31 19.91 13.66 24.09
N SER A 32 19.79 14.97 24.24
CA SER A 32 18.65 15.72 23.72
C SER A 32 19.04 17.10 23.22
N GLY A 33 18.26 17.62 22.29
CA GLY A 33 18.52 18.91 21.67
C GLY A 33 17.56 19.21 20.53
N VAL A 34 17.62 20.43 20.01
CA VAL A 34 16.81 20.86 18.87
C VAL A 34 17.50 20.46 17.57
N LEU A 35 16.76 19.78 16.69
CA LEU A 35 17.13 19.51 15.31
C LEU A 35 16.03 19.99 14.38
N SER A 36 16.40 20.59 13.24
CA SER A 36 15.42 20.87 12.20
C SER A 36 15.10 19.57 11.47
N LYS A 37 13.87 19.10 11.59
CA LYS A 37 13.38 17.89 10.94
C LYS A 37 12.54 18.26 9.72
N TRP A 38 12.77 17.61 8.60
CA TRP A 38 11.89 17.75 7.44
C TRP A 38 10.52 17.12 7.74
N THR A 39 9.45 17.89 7.55
CA THR A 39 8.08 17.44 7.82
C THR A 39 7.29 17.16 6.54
N ASN A 40 7.28 18.09 5.58
CA ASN A 40 6.59 17.99 4.28
C ASN A 40 6.98 19.18 3.37
N TYR A 41 6.46 19.25 2.14
CA TYR A 41 6.75 20.34 1.20
C TYR A 41 6.10 21.69 1.56
N ILE A 42 5.11 21.70 2.45
CA ILE A 42 4.38 22.92 2.84
C ILE A 42 5.11 23.64 3.98
N HIS A 43 5.51 22.91 5.02
CA HIS A 43 6.19 23.46 6.20
C HIS A 43 7.71 23.30 6.14
N GLY A 44 8.22 22.45 5.25
CA GLY A 44 9.65 22.26 5.04
C GLY A 44 10.37 21.72 6.28
N TRP A 45 11.49 22.37 6.61
CA TRP A 45 12.27 22.09 7.81
C TRP A 45 11.66 22.77 9.02
N GLN A 46 11.47 22.01 10.10
CA GLN A 46 10.84 22.51 11.32
C GLN A 46 11.63 22.07 12.53
N ASP A 47 11.83 22.97 13.48
CA ASP A 47 12.56 22.67 14.70
C ASP A 47 11.78 21.69 15.58
N ARG A 48 12.46 20.64 16.01
CA ARG A 48 11.91 19.60 16.86
C ARG A 48 12.86 19.32 18.00
N TRP A 49 12.29 19.14 19.18
CA TRP A 49 13.04 18.65 20.33
C TRP A 49 13.24 17.15 20.17
N VAL A 50 14.48 16.73 19.96
CA VAL A 50 14.86 15.33 19.74
C VAL A 50 15.49 14.79 21.01
N VAL A 51 15.15 13.56 21.38
CA VAL A 51 15.63 12.87 22.57
C VAL A 51 16.06 11.47 22.18
N LEU A 52 17.32 11.16 22.42
CA LEU A 52 17.92 9.84 22.32
C LEU A 52 18.02 9.24 23.73
N LYS A 53 17.27 8.17 24.00
CA LYS A 53 17.28 7.47 25.28
C LYS A 53 16.95 5.99 25.09
N ASN A 54 17.64 5.09 25.78
CA ASN A 54 17.38 3.65 25.77
C ASN A 54 17.24 3.07 24.34
N ASN A 55 18.22 3.37 23.49
CA ASN A 55 18.28 2.95 22.07
C ASN A 55 17.07 3.39 21.23
N THR A 56 16.34 4.40 21.71
CA THR A 56 15.18 4.97 21.03
C THR A 56 15.43 6.46 20.79
N LEU A 57 15.30 6.87 19.53
CA LEU A 57 15.32 8.26 19.12
C LEU A 57 13.88 8.74 18.97
N SER A 58 13.46 9.69 19.79
CA SER A 58 12.12 10.26 19.79
C SER A 58 12.17 11.75 19.48
N TYR A 59 11.10 12.30 18.91
CA TYR A 59 10.99 13.76 18.75
C TYR A 59 9.64 14.30 19.21
N TYR A 60 9.66 15.57 19.61
CA TYR A 60 8.56 16.34 20.15
C TYR A 60 8.47 17.68 19.41
N LYS A 61 7.30 18.34 19.49
CA LYS A 61 7.12 19.66 18.86
C LYS A 61 8.01 20.71 19.53
N SER A 62 8.16 20.65 20.86
CA SER A 62 9.07 21.46 21.67
C SER A 62 9.48 20.67 22.93
N GLN A 63 10.44 21.20 23.68
CA GLN A 63 10.88 20.62 24.95
C GLN A 63 9.75 20.61 26.00
N ASP A 64 8.97 21.68 26.06
CA ASP A 64 7.84 21.84 26.99
C ASP A 64 6.67 20.89 26.68
N GLU A 65 6.58 20.39 25.45
CA GLU A 65 5.54 19.45 25.02
C GLU A 65 5.91 17.96 25.27
N THR A 66 7.00 17.68 26.00
CA THR A 66 7.45 16.30 26.26
C THR A 66 6.47 15.46 27.09
N GLU A 67 5.64 16.10 27.91
CA GLU A 67 4.60 15.47 28.74
C GLU A 67 3.35 15.05 27.95
N TYR A 68 3.13 15.62 26.76
CA TYR A 68 1.97 15.34 25.91
C TYR A 68 2.20 14.16 24.94
N GLY A 69 3.36 13.52 25.03
CA GLY A 69 3.74 12.37 24.22
C GLY A 69 4.58 12.73 22.98
N CYS A 70 5.42 11.78 22.55
CA CYS A 70 6.28 11.98 21.39
C CYS A 70 5.49 11.98 20.08
N ARG A 71 5.92 12.79 19.11
CA ARG A 71 5.36 12.85 17.75
C ARG A 71 5.87 11.72 16.85
N GLY A 72 6.99 11.12 17.20
CA GLY A 72 7.53 9.93 16.55
C GLY A 72 8.69 9.35 17.36
N SER A 73 8.93 8.05 17.19
CA SER A 73 10.06 7.32 17.80
C SER A 73 10.64 6.29 16.84
N LEU A 74 11.96 6.08 16.88
CA LEU A 74 12.71 5.10 16.10
C LEU A 74 13.61 4.29 17.03
N CYS A 75 13.57 2.97 16.88
CA CYS A 75 14.52 2.08 17.54
C CYS A 75 15.82 1.99 16.72
N LEU A 76 16.97 2.20 17.38
CA LEU A 76 18.27 2.27 16.71
C LEU A 76 18.90 0.92 16.40
N SER A 77 18.36 -0.21 16.91
CA SER A 77 18.97 -1.54 16.77
C SER A 77 19.20 -1.99 15.31
N LYS A 78 18.49 -1.40 14.34
CA LYS A 78 18.68 -1.63 12.89
C LYS A 78 18.77 -0.33 12.08
N ALA A 79 19.10 0.78 12.73
CA ALA A 79 19.14 2.07 12.07
C ALA A 79 20.39 2.22 11.18
N VAL A 80 20.16 2.69 9.96
CA VAL A 80 21.20 3.11 9.02
C VAL A 80 21.28 4.63 9.06
N ILE A 81 22.44 5.16 9.42
CA ILE A 81 22.72 6.59 9.46
C ILE A 81 23.48 6.94 8.18
N THR A 82 22.92 7.86 7.39
CA THR A 82 23.48 8.28 6.11
C THR A 82 23.82 9.76 6.16
N LEU A 83 25.05 10.11 5.79
CA LEU A 83 25.50 11.50 5.70
C LEU A 83 25.13 12.08 4.33
N HIS A 84 24.69 13.33 4.31
CA HIS A 84 24.42 14.02 3.06
C HIS A 84 25.73 14.47 2.40
N GLY A 85 25.93 14.16 1.12
CA GLY A 85 27.20 14.40 0.41
C GLY A 85 27.54 15.87 0.15
N PHE A 86 26.57 16.79 0.32
CA PHE A 86 26.72 18.23 0.03
C PHE A 86 26.24 19.16 1.14
N ASP A 87 25.52 18.65 2.15
CA ASP A 87 24.99 19.46 3.26
C ASP A 87 25.67 19.01 4.55
N GLU A 88 26.63 19.80 4.99
CA GLU A 88 27.46 19.50 6.16
C GLU A 88 26.71 19.59 7.49
N CYS A 89 25.45 20.02 7.49
CA CYS A 89 24.60 20.03 8.69
C CYS A 89 23.56 18.89 8.70
N ARG A 90 23.44 18.12 7.62
CA ARG A 90 22.37 17.13 7.45
C ARG A 90 22.82 15.70 7.72
N LEU A 91 21.95 14.95 8.41
CA LEU A 91 22.01 13.51 8.60
C LEU A 91 20.64 12.88 8.35
N ASP A 92 20.64 11.68 7.77
CA ASP A 92 19.43 10.94 7.47
C ASP A 92 19.45 9.60 8.23
N ILE A 93 18.38 9.28 8.95
CA ILE A 93 18.28 8.04 9.75
C ILE A 93 17.16 7.19 9.17
N SER A 94 17.48 5.97 8.72
CA SER A 94 16.51 5.03 8.18
C SER A 94 16.39 3.75 8.99
N VAL A 95 15.15 3.29 9.20
CA VAL A 95 14.82 2.01 9.83
C VAL A 95 13.68 1.38 9.04
N ASN A 96 13.92 0.25 8.39
CA ASN A 96 12.99 -0.38 7.44
C ASN A 96 12.54 0.65 6.37
N ASP A 97 11.24 0.91 6.23
CA ASP A 97 10.66 1.85 5.27
C ASP A 97 10.51 3.29 5.82
N SER A 98 10.98 3.58 7.04
CA SER A 98 10.90 4.90 7.65
C SER A 98 12.22 5.65 7.58
N VAL A 99 12.21 6.87 7.05
CA VAL A 99 13.39 7.75 6.93
C VAL A 99 13.12 9.09 7.61
N TRP A 100 14.01 9.51 8.50
CA TRP A 100 14.02 10.83 9.11
C TRP A 100 15.16 11.65 8.54
N TYR A 101 14.82 12.79 7.94
CA TYR A 101 15.77 13.79 7.49
C TYR A 101 15.93 14.84 8.58
N LEU A 102 17.15 14.99 9.10
CA LEU A 102 17.47 15.86 10.23
C LEU A 102 18.63 16.78 9.85
N ARG A 103 18.55 18.02 10.32
CA ARG A 103 19.59 19.03 10.14
C ARG A 103 19.95 19.62 11.50
N ALA A 104 21.23 19.57 11.83
CA ALA A 104 21.78 20.24 13.01
C ALA A 104 22.04 21.72 12.71
N GLN A 105 22.30 22.48 13.76
CA GLN A 105 22.60 23.91 13.66
C GLN A 105 23.91 24.17 12.89
N ASP A 106 24.91 23.31 13.10
CA ASP A 106 26.23 23.39 12.51
C ASP A 106 26.86 21.99 12.38
N PRO A 107 27.97 21.85 11.63
CA PRO A 107 28.62 20.56 11.41
C PRO A 107 29.16 19.89 12.68
N GLU A 108 29.54 20.66 13.71
CA GLU A 108 30.05 20.13 14.98
C GLU A 108 28.90 19.51 15.78
N HIS A 109 27.77 20.20 15.88
CA HIS A 109 26.55 19.70 16.51
C HIS A 109 26.01 18.48 15.76
N ARG A 110 26.10 18.45 14.42
CA ARG A 110 25.80 17.24 13.63
C ARG A 110 26.69 16.07 14.06
N GLN A 111 27.99 16.30 14.21
CA GLN A 111 28.94 15.27 14.62
C GLN A 111 28.62 14.73 16.02
N GLN A 112 28.29 15.60 16.98
CA GLN A 112 27.87 15.20 18.33
C GLN A 112 26.63 14.29 18.32
N TRP A 113 25.65 14.58 17.46
CA TRP A 113 24.49 13.72 17.26
C TRP A 113 24.87 12.37 16.67
N ILE A 114 25.75 12.33 15.67
CA ILE A 114 26.23 11.10 15.04
C ILE A 114 26.94 10.23 16.07
N ASP A 115 27.91 10.79 16.80
CA ASP A 115 28.69 10.06 17.81
C ASP A 115 27.77 9.46 18.88
N SER A 116 26.77 10.22 19.33
CA SER A 116 25.78 9.77 20.31
C SER A 116 24.89 8.65 19.77
N LEU A 117 24.43 8.76 18.52
CA LEU A 117 23.61 7.76 17.85
C LEU A 117 24.38 6.46 17.60
N GLU A 118 25.63 6.55 17.18
CA GLU A 118 26.50 5.39 16.94
C GLU A 118 26.88 4.69 18.23
N LEU A 119 27.15 5.44 19.31
CA LEU A 119 27.40 4.88 20.64
C LEU A 119 26.20 4.06 21.14
N HIS A 120 24.99 4.61 21.06
CA HIS A 120 23.77 3.91 21.47
C HIS A 120 23.42 2.74 20.54
N ARG A 121 23.83 2.78 19.26
CA ARG A 121 23.70 1.64 18.32
C ARG A 121 24.71 0.53 18.65
N ALA A 122 25.94 0.87 19.03
CA ALA A 122 26.99 -0.08 19.37
C ALA A 122 26.73 -0.80 20.70
N ASP A 123 26.17 -0.09 21.70
CA ASP A 123 25.78 -0.67 23.00
C ASP A 123 24.69 -1.75 22.88
N SER A 124 23.93 -1.79 21.77
CA SER A 124 22.95 -2.88 21.51
C SER A 124 23.55 -4.21 21.06
N GLY A 125 24.88 -4.33 20.89
CA GLY A 125 25.49 -5.53 20.30
C GLY A 125 26.90 -5.85 20.77
N TYR A 126 27.03 -6.76 21.73
CA TYR A 126 28.23 -7.57 21.89
C TYR A 126 28.18 -8.72 20.86
N GLY A 127 29.04 -8.69 19.85
CA GLY A 127 29.20 -9.81 18.91
C GLY A 127 29.75 -9.44 17.53
N SER A 128 31.06 -9.24 17.46
CA SER A 128 31.88 -9.19 16.24
C SER A 128 31.58 -10.33 15.25
N GLU A 129 31.32 -10.01 13.98
CA GLU A 129 31.75 -10.84 12.85
C GLU A 129 32.25 -9.95 11.70
N SER A 130 33.47 -9.44 11.85
CA SER A 130 34.30 -8.93 10.75
C SER A 130 35.65 -9.63 10.73
N SER A 131 35.65 -10.96 10.75
CA SER A 131 36.79 -11.77 10.29
C SER A 131 36.37 -13.23 10.19
N LEU A 132 36.14 -13.70 8.96
CA LEU A 132 36.67 -14.96 8.41
C LEU A 132 36.08 -15.15 7.00
N ARG A 133 36.65 -14.43 6.02
CA ARG A 133 36.68 -14.92 4.65
C ARG A 133 37.66 -16.09 4.60
N ARG A 134 37.20 -17.30 4.26
CA ARG A 134 37.85 -18.26 3.34
C ARG A 134 37.11 -19.60 3.32
N HIS A 135 36.66 -19.99 2.12
CA HIS A 135 36.37 -21.34 1.59
C HIS A 135 35.51 -22.31 2.43
N GLY A 136 34.48 -22.97 1.90
CA GLY A 136 33.98 -23.11 0.54
C GLY A 136 32.73 -24.00 0.54
N SER A 137 31.85 -23.72 -0.43
CA SER A 137 30.95 -24.58 -1.23
C SER A 137 30.65 -26.02 -0.72
N MET A 138 29.45 -26.62 -0.79
CA MET A 138 28.26 -26.57 -1.66
C MET A 138 27.12 -27.27 -0.85
N LEU A 139 25.81 -27.09 -1.04
CA LEU A 139 24.98 -27.42 -2.20
C LEU A 139 23.58 -26.82 -2.01
N SER A 140 23.08 -26.17 -3.06
CA SER A 140 21.65 -25.94 -3.29
C SER A 140 20.97 -27.21 -3.78
N LEU A 141 19.71 -27.41 -3.41
CA LEU A 141 18.72 -28.03 -4.29
C LEU A 141 17.39 -27.28 -4.17
N THR A 142 17.06 -26.59 -5.26
CA THR A 142 15.82 -25.87 -5.49
C THR A 142 14.86 -26.74 -6.34
N SER A 143 13.57 -26.58 -6.04
CA SER A 143 12.46 -26.43 -7.02
C SER A 143 11.58 -27.61 -7.43
N ALA A 144 10.30 -27.22 -7.59
CA ALA A 144 9.17 -27.79 -8.33
C ALA A 144 8.28 -28.75 -7.52
N THR A 145 6.99 -28.51 -7.32
CA THR A 145 5.95 -28.05 -8.28
C THR A 145 4.86 -27.21 -7.56
N SER A 146 4.58 -25.94 -7.90
CA SER A 146 3.70 -25.43 -8.99
C SER A 146 2.24 -25.92 -8.90
N GLY A 147 1.19 -25.11 -8.82
CA GLY A 147 1.05 -23.65 -8.83
C GLY A 147 -0.43 -23.26 -8.73
N TYR A 148 -0.72 -21.98 -8.46
CA TYR A 148 -1.77 -21.16 -9.08
C TYR A 148 -1.58 -19.73 -8.57
N SER A 149 -1.42 -18.80 -9.50
CA SER A 149 -1.44 -17.35 -9.27
C SER A 149 -2.87 -16.88 -9.08
N ALA A 150 -3.10 -15.91 -8.19
CA ALA A 150 -4.07 -14.84 -8.39
C ALA A 150 -3.77 -13.66 -7.45
N THR A 151 -3.79 -12.49 -8.05
CA THR A 151 -3.64 -11.16 -7.50
C THR A 151 -4.80 -10.70 -6.60
N SER A 152 -4.49 -9.68 -5.78
CA SER A 152 -5.37 -8.58 -5.36
C SER A 152 -6.06 -8.63 -3.99
N THR A 153 -5.70 -7.61 -3.20
CA THR A 153 -6.56 -6.68 -2.44
C THR A 153 -7.55 -7.24 -1.39
N SER A 154 -7.32 -6.87 -0.13
CA SER A 154 -8.36 -6.27 0.72
C SER A 154 -7.80 -5.79 2.06
N SER A 155 -7.54 -4.49 2.13
CA SER A 155 -7.79 -3.72 3.36
C SER A 155 -9.26 -3.92 3.74
N PHE A 156 -9.54 -4.18 5.03
CA PHE A 156 -10.85 -4.53 5.61
C PHE A 156 -11.26 -6.02 5.60
N LYS A 157 -10.38 -6.90 6.12
CA LYS A 157 -10.80 -8.09 6.88
C LYS A 157 -9.99 -8.20 8.19
N LYS A 158 -9.91 -7.10 8.94
CA LYS A 158 -9.01 -6.96 10.10
C LYS A 158 -9.65 -7.40 11.42
N GLY A 159 -10.32 -8.55 11.40
CA GLY A 159 -10.90 -9.18 12.60
C GLY A 159 -10.87 -10.72 12.54
N HIS A 160 -10.87 -11.30 11.34
CA HIS A 160 -10.82 -12.75 11.18
C HIS A 160 -9.39 -13.31 11.13
N SER A 161 -8.42 -12.59 10.54
CA SER A 161 -7.05 -13.12 10.44
C SER A 161 -6.33 -13.19 11.79
N LEU A 162 -6.64 -12.29 12.74
CA LEU A 162 -6.04 -12.35 14.08
C LEU A 162 -6.60 -13.51 14.89
N ARG A 163 -7.91 -13.76 14.79
CA ARG A 163 -8.57 -14.89 15.44
C ARG A 163 -8.09 -16.24 14.88
N GLU A 164 -7.90 -16.32 13.55
CA GLU A 164 -7.29 -17.47 12.89
C GLU A 164 -5.82 -17.64 13.30
N LYS A 165 -5.04 -16.55 13.38
CA LYS A 165 -3.65 -16.59 13.87
C LYS A 165 -3.55 -16.97 15.35
N LEU A 166 -4.50 -16.55 16.18
CA LEU A 166 -4.62 -16.98 17.58
C LEU A 166 -4.95 -18.46 17.67
N ALA A 167 -5.92 -18.95 16.89
CA ALA A 167 -6.26 -20.37 16.84
C ALA A 167 -5.10 -21.23 16.30
N GLU A 168 -4.34 -20.72 15.33
CA GLU A 168 -3.10 -21.35 14.84
C GLU A 168 -2.04 -21.40 15.95
N MET A 169 -1.86 -20.31 16.72
CA MET A 169 -0.94 -20.27 17.85
C MET A 169 -1.36 -21.20 19.00
N GLU A 170 -2.66 -21.31 19.28
CA GLU A 170 -3.21 -22.29 20.23
C GLU A 170 -2.95 -23.72 19.76
N THR A 171 -3.12 -23.98 18.46
CA THR A 171 -2.81 -25.27 17.84
C THR A 171 -1.31 -25.60 17.93
N PHE A 172 -0.44 -24.62 17.69
CA PHE A 172 1.02 -24.79 17.84
C PHE A 172 1.44 -25.02 19.29
N ARG A 173 0.80 -24.32 20.25
CA ARG A 173 0.96 -24.57 21.68
C ARG A 173 0.61 -26.02 22.02
N ASP A 174 -0.52 -26.52 21.54
CA ASP A 174 -0.97 -27.89 21.81
C ASP A 174 -0.06 -28.95 21.17
N ILE A 175 0.47 -28.69 19.97
CA ILE A 175 1.46 -29.56 19.31
C ILE A 175 2.75 -29.59 20.12
N LEU A 176 3.23 -28.43 20.56
CA LEU A 176 4.43 -28.32 21.39
C LEU A 176 4.26 -29.05 22.72
N CYS A 177 3.11 -28.91 23.39
CA CYS A 177 2.80 -29.66 24.61
C CYS A 177 2.90 -31.19 24.38
N ARG A 178 2.32 -31.72 23.29
CA ARG A 178 2.39 -33.15 22.98
C ARG A 178 3.80 -33.63 22.65
N GLN A 179 4.60 -32.81 21.96
CA GLN A 179 6.00 -33.12 21.65
C GLN A 179 6.85 -33.14 22.91
N VAL A 180 6.63 -32.21 23.83
CA VAL A 180 7.28 -32.15 25.15
C VAL A 180 6.93 -33.38 25.98
N ASP A 181 5.65 -33.80 26.03
CA ASP A 181 5.24 -35.02 26.73
C ASP A 181 5.89 -36.29 26.17
N THR A 182 6.09 -36.33 24.85
CA THR A 182 6.75 -37.45 24.17
C THR A 182 8.24 -37.51 24.51
N LEU A 183 8.90 -36.35 24.52
CA LEU A 183 10.30 -36.22 24.95
C LEU A 183 10.46 -36.56 26.43
N GLN A 184 9.55 -36.12 27.30
CA GLN A 184 9.55 -36.46 28.73
C GLN A 184 9.48 -37.98 28.92
N LYS A 185 8.57 -38.67 28.22
CA LYS A 185 8.47 -40.14 28.27
C LYS A 185 9.75 -40.84 27.81
N TYR A 186 10.43 -40.30 26.80
CA TYR A 186 11.70 -40.82 26.32
C TYR A 186 12.79 -40.69 27.40
N PHE A 187 12.90 -39.53 28.05
CA PHE A 187 13.85 -39.31 29.13
C PHE A 187 13.53 -40.15 30.38
N ASP A 188 12.25 -40.28 30.74
CA ASP A 188 11.80 -41.12 31.86
C ASP A 188 12.15 -42.61 31.59
N SER A 189 11.92 -43.08 30.36
CA SER A 189 12.27 -44.46 29.96
C SER A 189 13.77 -44.72 29.99
N CYS A 190 14.58 -43.74 29.59
CA CYS A 190 16.04 -43.82 29.69
C CYS A 190 16.51 -43.80 31.16
N SER A 191 15.89 -42.97 32.01
CA SER A 191 16.16 -42.92 33.46
C SER A 191 15.82 -44.24 34.16
N ASP A 192 14.68 -44.86 33.81
CA ASP A 192 14.26 -46.14 34.37
C ASP A 192 15.18 -47.29 33.92
N ALA A 193 15.71 -47.23 32.70
CA ALA A 193 16.67 -48.22 32.20
C ALA A 193 18.01 -48.13 32.94
N VAL A 194 18.49 -46.92 33.25
CA VAL A 194 19.72 -46.71 34.05
C VAL A 194 19.50 -47.18 35.49
N SER A 195 18.33 -46.90 36.08
CA SER A 195 18.02 -47.28 37.47
C SER A 195 17.90 -48.82 37.65
N LYS A 196 17.46 -49.54 36.61
CA LYS A 196 17.40 -51.02 36.63
C LYS A 196 18.76 -51.68 36.42
N ASP A 197 19.65 -51.06 35.66
CA ASP A 197 21.01 -51.55 35.42
C ASP A 197 21.89 -51.46 36.69
N GLU A 198 21.66 -50.47 37.56
CA GLU A 198 22.29 -50.39 38.88
C GLU A 198 21.81 -51.51 39.83
N LEU A 199 20.50 -51.81 39.85
CA LEU A 199 19.93 -52.89 40.68
C LEU A 199 20.30 -54.31 40.21
N GLN A 200 20.60 -54.50 38.93
CA GLN A 200 21.10 -55.79 38.41
C GLN A 200 22.59 -55.99 38.68
N ARG A 201 23.40 -54.92 38.68
CA ARG A 201 24.82 -54.99 39.04
C ARG A 201 25.03 -55.37 40.51
N ASP A 202 24.17 -54.88 41.40
CA ASP A 202 24.22 -55.24 42.84
C ASP A 202 23.83 -56.70 43.13
N LYS A 203 23.14 -57.39 42.22
CA LYS A 203 22.78 -58.82 42.39
C LYS A 203 23.81 -59.81 41.83
N ILE A 204 24.80 -59.34 41.06
CA ILE A 204 25.80 -60.20 40.39
C ILE A 204 27.09 -60.32 41.22
N VAL A 205 27.18 -59.67 42.39
CA VAL A 205 28.37 -59.69 43.26
C VAL A 205 28.25 -60.67 44.45
N GLU A 206 27.17 -61.44 44.55
CA GLU A 206 27.00 -62.49 45.58
C GLU A 206 26.67 -63.85 44.95
N ASP A 207 27.64 -64.43 44.24
CA ASP A 207 27.95 -65.87 44.27
C ASP A 207 29.03 -66.14 43.21
N ASP A 208 30.27 -66.30 43.64
CA ASP A 208 31.30 -67.07 42.92
C ASP A 208 32.46 -67.34 43.91
N GLU A 209 32.28 -68.35 44.77
CA GLU A 209 33.38 -69.09 45.40
C GLU A 209 33.15 -70.60 45.15
N ASP A 210 34.16 -71.21 44.51
CA ASP A 210 34.61 -72.60 44.61
C ASP A 210 33.92 -73.78 43.86
N ASP A 211 34.74 -74.34 42.95
CA ASP A 211 35.17 -75.75 42.83
C ASP A 211 34.60 -76.73 41.75
N PHE A 212 35.53 -77.13 40.87
CA PHE A 212 35.71 -78.34 40.02
C PHE A 212 34.63 -78.94 39.07
N PRO A 213 35.06 -79.60 37.96
CA PRO A 213 34.22 -79.96 36.81
C PRO A 213 33.89 -81.46 36.70
N ASN A 214 32.73 -81.83 36.12
CA ASN A 214 32.64 -82.88 35.08
C ASN A 214 31.23 -83.18 34.51
N THR A 215 31.23 -83.36 33.18
CA THR A 215 30.50 -84.34 32.34
C THR A 215 28.98 -84.29 32.10
N ARG A 216 28.67 -84.25 30.78
CA ARG A 216 27.60 -84.95 30.00
C ARG A 216 26.16 -84.44 30.18
N ALA A 217 25.25 -84.52 29.21
CA ALA A 217 25.21 -84.79 27.77
C ALA A 217 23.77 -84.51 27.32
N ASP A 218 23.59 -84.23 26.03
CA ASP A 218 22.38 -84.42 25.19
C ASP A 218 21.06 -83.71 25.53
N GLY A 219 20.45 -83.17 24.48
CA GLY A 219 19.02 -82.84 24.49
C GLY A 219 18.60 -81.82 23.44
N GLU A 220 18.69 -82.18 22.16
CA GLU A 220 17.91 -81.56 21.08
C GLU A 220 16.42 -81.47 21.47
N PHE A 221 15.72 -80.39 21.11
CA PHE A 221 14.47 -80.48 20.33
C PHE A 221 14.03 -79.09 19.84
N LEU A 222 14.05 -78.96 18.52
CA LEU A 222 13.38 -77.96 17.71
C LEU A 222 11.85 -78.19 17.76
N HIS A 223 11.03 -77.13 17.74
CA HIS A 223 10.27 -76.68 16.55
C HIS A 223 9.17 -75.64 16.92
N ASN A 224 9.14 -74.54 16.13
CA ASN A 224 7.97 -73.88 15.50
C ASN A 224 6.75 -73.44 16.35
N ASN A 225 6.10 -72.29 16.11
CA ASN A 225 6.18 -71.28 15.07
C ASN A 225 5.36 -70.04 15.50
N ASN A 226 5.63 -68.93 14.80
CA ASN A 226 4.70 -67.83 14.46
C ASN A 226 4.42 -66.71 15.49
N GLY A 227 4.82 -65.48 15.12
CA GLY A 227 4.37 -64.27 15.80
C GLY A 227 5.22 -63.03 15.51
N SER A 228 5.06 -62.47 14.32
CA SER A 228 5.70 -61.24 13.84
C SER A 228 5.46 -60.03 14.75
N LYS A 229 6.54 -59.46 15.32
CA LYS A 229 6.83 -58.01 15.49
C LYS A 229 8.08 -57.84 16.37
N GLU A 230 8.85 -56.79 16.08
CA GLU A 230 9.96 -56.26 16.91
C GLU A 230 11.28 -57.04 16.92
N LYS A 231 12.15 -56.75 15.94
CA LYS A 231 13.61 -56.74 16.15
C LYS A 231 14.25 -55.62 15.32
N LEU A 232 14.21 -54.41 15.86
CA LEU A 232 15.17 -53.35 15.51
C LEU A 232 15.76 -52.77 16.80
N PHE A 233 16.21 -53.67 17.68
CA PHE A 233 17.24 -53.38 18.68
C PHE A 233 18.41 -54.30 18.37
N GLN A 234 19.22 -53.88 17.41
CA GLN A 234 20.56 -54.41 17.28
C GLN A 234 21.48 -53.48 18.06
N ALA A 235 22.16 -54.09 19.02
CA ALA A 235 23.00 -53.50 20.05
C ALA A 235 23.96 -52.41 19.55
N LEU A 236 24.05 -51.32 20.31
CA LEU A 236 25.24 -50.49 20.39
C LEU A 236 25.61 -50.26 21.87
N ASN A 237 26.38 -51.21 22.38
CA ASN A 237 27.62 -51.06 23.16
C ASN A 237 27.76 -49.80 24.07
N PRO A 238 27.75 -49.92 25.41
CA PRO A 238 27.98 -48.80 26.32
C PRO A 238 29.49 -48.60 26.52
N LYS A 239 30.16 -47.95 25.56
CA LYS A 239 31.47 -47.35 25.81
C LYS A 239 31.52 -45.96 25.16
N GLY A 240 31.30 -44.94 25.99
CA GLY A 240 31.58 -43.55 25.67
C GLY A 240 30.37 -42.70 25.30
N ILE A 241 29.52 -42.37 26.26
CA ILE A 241 28.79 -41.09 26.21
C ILE A 241 29.07 -40.38 27.53
N ASN A 242 29.65 -39.19 27.37
CA ASN A 242 30.11 -38.27 28.40
C ASN A 242 29.03 -38.02 29.46
N GLY A 243 29.46 -37.68 30.68
CA GLY A 243 28.65 -37.42 31.87
C GLY A 243 27.57 -36.35 31.71
N ILE A 244 26.50 -36.69 30.99
CA ILE A 244 25.27 -35.93 30.88
C ILE A 244 24.35 -36.41 32.00
N ASP A 245 24.04 -35.52 32.94
CA ASP A 245 23.01 -35.77 33.94
C ASP A 245 21.63 -35.69 33.28
N PHE A 246 21.20 -36.81 32.69
CA PHE A 246 19.91 -36.92 31.99
C PHE A 246 18.72 -36.55 32.88
N LYS A 247 18.83 -36.75 34.20
CA LYS A 247 17.79 -36.39 35.17
C LYS A 247 17.76 -34.88 35.39
N GLY A 248 18.93 -34.25 35.53
CA GLY A 248 19.09 -32.79 35.59
C GLY A 248 18.65 -32.08 34.31
N GLU A 249 18.94 -32.65 33.13
CA GLU A 249 18.51 -32.10 31.84
C GLU A 249 17.00 -32.23 31.65
N ALA A 250 16.38 -33.36 32.04
CA ALA A 250 14.92 -33.52 31.99
C ALA A 250 14.18 -32.53 32.90
N ILE A 251 14.70 -32.28 34.11
CA ILE A 251 14.13 -31.30 35.05
C ILE A 251 14.25 -29.87 34.48
N THR A 252 15.43 -29.53 33.94
CA THR A 252 15.68 -28.23 33.31
C THR A 252 14.76 -28.03 32.11
N PHE A 253 14.62 -29.05 31.26
CA PHE A 253 13.72 -29.02 30.10
C PHE A 253 12.26 -28.79 30.49
N LYS A 254 11.78 -29.48 31.54
CA LYS A 254 10.43 -29.30 32.08
C LYS A 254 10.21 -27.88 32.61
N ALA A 255 11.18 -27.33 33.33
CA ALA A 255 11.12 -25.96 33.86
C ALA A 255 11.12 -24.91 32.74
N THR A 256 12.02 -25.04 31.76
CA THR A 256 12.12 -24.12 30.61
C THR A 256 10.85 -24.15 29.76
N THR A 257 10.28 -25.34 29.52
CA THR A 257 9.05 -25.48 28.74
C THR A 257 7.84 -24.88 29.47
N ALA A 258 7.72 -25.10 30.78
CA ALA A 258 6.68 -24.46 31.59
C ALA A 258 6.78 -22.93 31.56
N GLY A 259 8.00 -22.40 31.59
CA GLY A 259 8.27 -20.96 31.42
C GLY A 259 7.82 -20.42 30.06
N ILE A 260 8.16 -21.11 28.97
CA ILE A 260 7.75 -20.72 27.60
C ILE A 260 6.23 -20.73 27.45
N LEU A 261 5.55 -21.76 27.98
CA LEU A 261 4.09 -21.84 27.94
C LEU A 261 3.42 -20.71 28.74
N ALA A 262 3.98 -20.35 29.90
CA ALA A 262 3.49 -19.22 30.69
C ALA A 262 3.67 -17.88 29.97
N THR A 263 4.83 -17.67 29.32
CA THR A 263 5.09 -16.46 28.53
C THR A 263 4.16 -16.36 27.33
N LEU A 264 3.93 -17.46 26.60
CA LEU A 264 2.98 -17.49 25.48
C LEU A 264 1.56 -17.18 25.94
N SER A 265 1.12 -17.74 27.07
CA SER A 265 -0.19 -17.44 27.65
C SER A 265 -0.32 -15.96 28.02
N HIS A 266 0.75 -15.38 28.59
CA HIS A 266 0.77 -13.96 28.92
C HIS A 266 0.73 -13.05 27.69
N CYS A 267 1.43 -13.43 26.61
CA CYS A 267 1.36 -12.72 25.32
C CYS A 267 -0.06 -12.74 24.74
N ILE A 268 -0.76 -13.87 24.83
CA ILE A 268 -2.16 -14.01 24.39
C ILE A 268 -3.06 -13.05 25.21
N ASP A 269 -2.93 -13.04 26.54
CA ASP A 269 -3.71 -12.14 27.40
C ASP A 269 -3.46 -10.65 27.12
N LEU A 270 -2.21 -10.28 26.82
CA LEU A 270 -1.86 -8.91 26.44
C LEU A 270 -2.45 -8.52 25.07
N MET A 271 -2.52 -9.46 24.13
CA MET A 271 -3.15 -9.25 22.83
C MET A 271 -4.67 -9.08 22.97
N VAL A 272 -5.32 -9.89 23.81
CA VAL A 272 -6.76 -9.77 24.12
C VAL A 272 -7.06 -8.42 24.79
N LYS A 273 -6.27 -8.01 25.79
CA LYS A 273 -6.43 -6.70 26.43
C LYS A 273 -6.24 -5.53 25.46
N ARG A 274 -5.31 -5.68 24.50
CA ARG A 274 -5.07 -4.67 23.46
C ARG A 274 -6.24 -4.60 22.49
N GLU A 275 -6.80 -5.74 22.09
CA GLU A 275 -8.00 -5.82 21.26
C GLU A 275 -9.20 -5.14 21.94
N ASP A 276 -9.48 -5.46 23.20
CA ASP A 276 -10.53 -4.80 24.00
C ASP A 276 -10.32 -3.28 24.11
N SER A 277 -9.07 -2.84 24.27
CA SER A 277 -8.74 -1.41 24.32
C SER A 277 -8.95 -0.71 22.98
N TRP A 278 -8.67 -1.39 21.86
CA TRP A 278 -8.93 -0.85 20.53
C TRP A 278 -10.43 -0.82 20.23
N GLN A 279 -11.17 -1.87 20.60
CA GLN A 279 -12.61 -1.93 20.45
C GLN A 279 -13.29 -0.79 21.22
N LYS A 280 -12.88 -0.55 22.48
CA LYS A 280 -13.37 0.58 23.29
C LYS A 280 -13.01 1.95 22.72
N ARG A 281 -11.87 2.10 22.03
CA ARG A 281 -11.52 3.35 21.33
C ARG A 281 -12.36 3.53 20.09
N LEU A 282 -12.56 2.47 19.31
CA LEU A 282 -13.36 2.47 18.09
C LEU A 282 -14.84 2.79 18.39
N ASP A 283 -15.39 2.22 19.47
CA ASP A 283 -16.76 2.49 19.94
C ASP A 283 -16.89 3.92 20.51
N LYS A 284 -15.78 4.51 21.02
CA LYS A 284 -15.71 5.89 21.49
C LYS A 284 -15.47 6.92 20.37
N GLU A 285 -14.93 6.47 19.23
CA GLU A 285 -14.67 7.25 18.01
C GLU A 285 -15.80 7.14 16.96
N GLY A 286 -16.87 6.41 17.25
CA GLY A 286 -18.15 6.59 16.54
C GLY A 286 -18.76 7.98 16.77
N PRO A 287 -19.94 8.27 16.20
CA PRO A 287 -20.28 9.31 15.20
C PRO A 287 -19.93 10.79 15.52
N ASN A 288 -18.93 11.06 16.36
CA ASN A 288 -18.53 12.38 16.85
C ASN A 288 -17.04 12.70 16.59
N SER A 289 -16.42 12.10 15.56
CA SER A 289 -15.04 12.42 15.20
C SER A 289 -14.93 13.85 14.65
N LEU A 290 -14.45 14.77 15.49
CA LEU A 290 -14.08 16.15 15.15
C LEU A 290 -12.69 16.20 14.49
N ILE A 291 -12.50 15.54 13.34
CA ILE A 291 -11.43 16.00 12.44
C ILE A 291 -11.90 17.36 11.94
N ASN A 292 -11.09 18.41 12.15
CA ASN A 292 -11.44 19.73 11.60
C ASN A 292 -11.39 19.66 10.06
N GLU A 293 -12.18 20.49 9.39
CA GLU A 293 -12.31 20.41 7.93
C GLU A 293 -10.95 20.48 7.23
N ASP A 294 -10.04 21.31 7.73
CA ASP A 294 -8.69 21.49 7.19
C ASP A 294 -7.83 20.21 7.24
N GLU A 295 -7.79 19.50 8.36
CA GLU A 295 -7.04 18.24 8.53
C GLU A 295 -7.64 17.10 7.70
N PHE A 296 -8.97 17.12 7.50
CA PHE A 296 -9.64 16.22 6.56
C PHE A 296 -9.21 16.49 5.12
N PHE A 297 -9.15 17.76 4.71
CA PHE A 297 -8.71 18.15 3.37
C PHE A 297 -7.24 17.83 3.12
N ASP A 298 -6.37 18.11 4.09
CA ASP A 298 -4.96 17.75 4.03
C ASP A 298 -4.76 16.24 3.86
N ALA A 299 -5.56 15.43 4.54
CA ALA A 299 -5.51 13.97 4.41
C ALA A 299 -5.96 13.48 3.03
N VAL A 300 -7.01 14.08 2.45
CA VAL A 300 -7.52 13.76 1.10
C VAL A 300 -6.47 14.13 0.05
N GLU A 301 -5.96 15.36 0.07
CA GLU A 301 -4.94 15.80 -0.89
C GLU A 301 -3.64 15.00 -0.75
N ALA A 302 -3.18 14.73 0.48
CA ALA A 302 -1.99 13.90 0.69
C ALA A 302 -2.18 12.44 0.25
N ALA A 303 -3.39 11.90 0.28
CA ALA A 303 -3.69 10.57 -0.25
C ALA A 303 -3.63 10.58 -1.79
N LEU A 304 -4.18 11.63 -2.38
CA LEU A 304 -4.17 11.84 -3.81
C LEU A 304 -2.75 12.13 -4.37
N ASP A 305 -1.92 12.93 -3.69
CA ASP A 305 -0.52 13.17 -4.07
C ASP A 305 0.34 11.90 -3.98
N ARG A 306 0.06 11.04 -2.98
CA ARG A 306 0.69 9.72 -2.88
C ARG A 306 0.33 8.86 -4.08
N GLN A 307 -0.92 8.92 -4.53
CA GLN A 307 -1.38 8.19 -5.71
C GLN A 307 -0.62 8.66 -6.97
N ASP A 308 -0.42 9.96 -7.14
CA ASP A 308 0.33 10.54 -8.25
C ASP A 308 1.80 10.10 -8.26
N LYS A 309 2.47 10.11 -7.10
CA LYS A 309 3.86 9.65 -6.98
C LYS A 309 4.03 8.17 -7.33
N ILE A 310 3.07 7.33 -6.93
CA ILE A 310 3.05 5.90 -7.28
C ILE A 310 2.87 5.74 -8.79
N GLU A 311 2.05 6.57 -9.43
CA GLU A 311 1.83 6.54 -10.88
C GLU A 311 3.06 6.97 -11.67
N GLU A 312 3.72 8.06 -11.29
CA GLU A 312 4.96 8.52 -11.95
C GLU A 312 6.07 7.46 -11.88
N GLN A 313 6.21 6.79 -10.72
CA GLN A 313 7.14 5.66 -10.54
C GLN A 313 6.75 4.42 -11.37
N SER A 314 5.47 4.23 -11.64
CA SER A 314 4.99 3.11 -12.46
C SER A 314 5.14 3.38 -13.98
N GLN A 315 5.04 4.64 -14.40
CA GLN A 315 5.17 5.05 -15.80
C GLN A 315 6.63 4.98 -16.29
N THR A 316 7.60 5.25 -15.42
CA THR A 316 9.04 5.12 -15.74
C THR A 316 9.48 3.68 -16.06
N VAL A 317 8.68 2.67 -15.67
CA VAL A 317 8.96 1.25 -15.93
C VAL A 317 8.26 0.73 -17.19
N LYS A 318 7.21 1.41 -17.68
CA LYS A 318 6.45 0.99 -18.87
C LYS A 318 6.83 1.80 -20.10
N THR A 319 8.01 1.53 -20.64
CA THR A 319 8.30 1.89 -22.03
C THR A 319 8.37 0.62 -22.88
N ARG A 320 7.63 0.66 -23.99
CA ARG A 320 7.81 -0.11 -25.23
C ARG A 320 7.08 -1.46 -25.36
N ILE A 321 5.86 -1.42 -25.88
CA ILE A 321 5.41 -2.30 -26.97
C ILE A 321 4.53 -1.45 -27.90
N GLU A 322 4.99 -1.20 -29.14
CA GLU A 322 4.12 -0.70 -30.19
C GLU A 322 3.20 -1.83 -30.65
N ARG A 323 1.88 -1.65 -30.45
CA ARG A 323 0.86 -2.45 -31.14
C ARG A 323 0.11 -1.53 -32.09
N SER A 324 0.21 -1.85 -33.37
CA SER A 324 -0.60 -1.24 -34.41
C SER A 324 -1.88 -2.06 -34.58
N SER A 325 -3.01 -1.54 -34.12
CA SER A 325 -4.32 -2.00 -34.60
C SER A 325 -4.66 -1.22 -35.89
N PRO A 326 -5.13 -1.89 -36.95
CA PRO A 326 -5.57 -1.18 -38.16
C PRO A 326 -6.82 -0.35 -37.84
N VAL A 327 -6.83 0.92 -38.23
CA VAL A 327 -7.98 1.81 -38.07
C VAL A 327 -9.02 1.50 -39.16
N PRO A 328 -10.29 1.24 -38.82
CA PRO A 328 -11.36 1.00 -39.81
C PRO A 328 -11.60 2.23 -40.71
N LEU A 329 -12.01 1.97 -41.95
CA LEU A 329 -12.35 3.01 -42.95
C LEU A 329 -13.56 3.86 -42.48
N VAL A 330 -13.53 5.15 -42.84
CA VAL A 330 -14.45 6.23 -42.40
C VAL A 330 -15.95 5.89 -42.54
N ASP A 331 -16.32 5.04 -43.51
CA ASP A 331 -17.72 4.73 -43.82
C ASP A 331 -18.44 3.89 -42.74
N VAL A 332 -17.71 3.17 -41.88
CA VAL A 332 -18.32 2.30 -40.85
C VAL A 332 -19.04 3.14 -39.79
N TYR A 333 -18.49 4.29 -39.42
CA TYR A 333 -18.97 5.10 -38.28
C TYR A 333 -20.15 6.02 -38.61
N SER A 334 -20.47 6.18 -39.89
CA SER A 334 -21.66 6.89 -40.37
C SER A 334 -22.90 5.99 -40.47
N SER A 335 -22.71 4.67 -40.50
CA SER A 335 -23.81 3.70 -40.54
C SER A 335 -24.20 3.24 -39.13
N THR A 336 -25.49 3.27 -38.80
CA THR A 336 -26.00 2.75 -37.53
C THR A 336 -25.93 1.23 -37.55
N GLY A 337 -24.85 0.65 -37.00
CA GLY A 337 -24.78 -0.79 -36.75
C GLY A 337 -26.01 -1.23 -35.95
N SER A 338 -26.70 -2.29 -36.38
CA SER A 338 -27.91 -2.77 -35.73
C SER A 338 -27.55 -3.65 -34.53
N HIS A 339 -27.86 -3.18 -33.33
CA HIS A 339 -27.76 -3.93 -32.08
C HIS A 339 -28.87 -3.49 -31.13
N ARG A 340 -29.07 -4.21 -30.02
CA ARG A 340 -30.18 -3.98 -29.08
C ARG A 340 -30.22 -2.61 -28.39
N PHE A 341 -29.19 -1.79 -28.55
CA PHE A 341 -29.08 -0.45 -27.97
C PHE A 341 -28.99 0.65 -29.04
N SER A 342 -29.17 0.34 -30.33
CA SER A 342 -29.00 1.32 -31.42
C SER A 342 -29.86 2.56 -31.23
N ASP A 343 -31.16 2.40 -30.92
CA ASP A 343 -32.07 3.53 -30.69
C ASP A 343 -31.63 4.38 -29.49
N LYS A 344 -31.13 3.74 -28.43
CA LYS A 344 -30.65 4.47 -27.25
C LYS A 344 -29.37 5.23 -27.54
N VAL A 345 -28.45 4.65 -28.32
CA VAL A 345 -27.25 5.36 -28.78
C VAL A 345 -27.64 6.60 -29.58
N GLU A 346 -28.58 6.48 -30.50
CA GLU A 346 -29.04 7.61 -31.32
C GLU A 346 -29.66 8.73 -30.47
N GLU A 347 -30.53 8.37 -29.51
CA GLU A 347 -31.12 9.32 -28.56
C GLU A 347 -30.03 10.10 -27.78
N MET A 348 -29.02 9.39 -27.28
CA MET A 348 -27.93 10.01 -26.50
C MET A 348 -27.05 10.90 -27.38
N VAL A 349 -26.72 10.46 -28.59
CA VAL A 349 -25.95 11.24 -29.57
C VAL A 349 -26.69 12.54 -29.92
N GLN A 350 -27.98 12.44 -30.26
CA GLN A 350 -28.80 13.61 -30.61
C GLN A 350 -28.93 14.58 -29.44
N SER A 351 -29.10 14.07 -28.22
CA SER A 351 -29.13 14.89 -27.00
C SER A 351 -27.82 15.67 -26.82
N HIS A 352 -26.67 15.01 -26.95
CA HIS A 352 -25.37 15.68 -26.84
C HIS A 352 -25.15 16.73 -27.93
N MET A 353 -25.50 16.44 -29.18
CA MET A 353 -25.40 17.41 -30.28
C MET A 353 -26.27 18.64 -30.06
N THR A 354 -27.44 18.47 -29.43
CA THR A 354 -28.41 19.56 -29.23
C THR A 354 -28.02 20.46 -28.06
N TYR A 355 -27.53 19.88 -26.95
CA TYR A 355 -27.34 20.61 -25.69
C TYR A 355 -25.88 20.81 -25.31
N SER A 356 -24.97 19.90 -25.66
CA SER A 356 -23.59 19.92 -25.15
C SER A 356 -22.69 20.89 -25.91
N LEU A 357 -23.02 21.25 -27.15
CA LEU A 357 -22.22 22.20 -27.96
C LEU A 357 -22.53 23.68 -27.69
N GLN A 358 -23.60 24.00 -26.97
CA GLN A 358 -24.00 25.38 -26.67
C GLN A 358 -22.93 26.11 -25.85
N ASP A 359 -22.57 27.35 -26.20
CA ASP A 359 -21.56 28.09 -25.44
C ASP A 359 -22.03 28.35 -23.99
N VAL A 360 -21.10 28.18 -23.05
CA VAL A 360 -21.36 28.35 -21.61
C VAL A 360 -20.56 29.51 -21.01
N GLY A 361 -19.67 30.15 -21.78
CA GLY A 361 -18.82 31.23 -21.27
C GLY A 361 -19.59 32.47 -20.79
N GLY A 362 -20.82 32.68 -21.27
CA GLY A 362 -21.71 33.75 -20.86
C GLY A 362 -22.89 33.31 -19.97
N ASP A 363 -23.01 32.03 -19.64
CA ASP A 363 -24.11 31.53 -18.81
C ASP A 363 -23.75 31.62 -17.33
N ALA A 364 -24.47 32.45 -16.58
CA ALA A 364 -24.25 32.67 -15.15
C ALA A 364 -24.43 31.40 -14.28
N ASN A 365 -25.08 30.36 -14.81
CA ASN A 365 -25.23 29.09 -14.12
C ASN A 365 -23.97 28.21 -14.19
N TRP A 366 -23.02 28.53 -15.08
CA TRP A 366 -21.76 27.80 -15.22
C TRP A 366 -20.62 28.59 -14.58
N GLN A 367 -19.89 27.91 -13.71
CA GLN A 367 -18.72 28.45 -13.03
C GLN A 367 -17.46 27.98 -13.75
N LEU A 368 -16.62 28.91 -14.21
CA LEU A 368 -15.29 28.60 -14.72
C LEU A 368 -14.40 28.18 -13.56
N VAL A 369 -13.96 26.91 -13.55
CA VAL A 369 -13.20 26.31 -12.46
C VAL A 369 -11.70 26.35 -12.73
N VAL A 370 -11.31 26.13 -13.99
CA VAL A 370 -9.92 26.09 -14.45
C VAL A 370 -9.83 26.67 -15.86
N GLU A 371 -8.81 27.49 -16.10
CA GLU A 371 -8.42 27.97 -17.42
C GLU A 371 -6.89 27.82 -17.57
N GLU A 372 -6.47 26.97 -18.52
CA GLU A 372 -5.07 26.72 -18.85
C GLU A 372 -4.88 26.82 -20.37
N GLY A 373 -4.39 27.98 -20.84
CA GLY A 373 -4.23 28.25 -22.27
C GLY A 373 -5.56 28.16 -23.01
N GLU A 374 -5.66 27.25 -23.97
CA GLU A 374 -6.89 26.99 -24.74
C GLU A 374 -7.88 26.07 -24.03
N MET A 375 -7.53 25.51 -22.87
CA MET A 375 -8.41 24.62 -22.10
C MET A 375 -9.21 25.43 -21.07
N LYS A 376 -10.53 25.28 -21.09
CA LYS A 376 -11.45 25.87 -20.10
C LYS A 376 -12.34 24.78 -19.52
N VAL A 377 -12.45 24.70 -18.20
CA VAL A 377 -13.28 23.72 -17.50
C VAL A 377 -14.33 24.44 -16.67
N TYR A 378 -15.59 24.15 -16.95
CA TYR A 378 -16.77 24.71 -16.32
C TYR A 378 -17.51 23.65 -15.50
N ARG A 379 -18.12 24.09 -14.41
CA ARG A 379 -18.97 23.27 -13.54
C ARG A 379 -20.27 24.01 -13.25
N ARG A 380 -21.37 23.28 -13.16
CA ARG A 380 -22.59 23.76 -12.53
C ARG A 380 -22.83 22.98 -11.23
N GLU A 381 -23.03 23.66 -10.12
CA GLU A 381 -23.30 22.98 -8.85
C GLU A 381 -24.74 22.48 -8.81
N VAL A 382 -24.91 21.18 -8.64
CA VAL A 382 -26.22 20.51 -8.57
C VAL A 382 -26.13 19.42 -7.51
N GLU A 383 -27.04 19.46 -6.54
CA GLU A 383 -27.19 18.44 -5.52
C GLU A 383 -28.64 17.95 -5.48
N GLU A 384 -28.83 16.64 -5.57
CA GLU A 384 -30.13 16.00 -5.44
C GLU A 384 -30.10 15.03 -4.26
N ASN A 385 -30.96 15.22 -3.27
CA ASN A 385 -31.01 14.38 -2.06
C ASN A 385 -29.66 14.23 -1.33
N GLY A 386 -28.85 15.30 -1.33
CA GLY A 386 -27.50 15.30 -0.73
C GLY A 386 -26.45 14.55 -1.56
N ILE A 387 -26.77 14.15 -2.79
CA ILE A 387 -25.83 13.56 -3.75
C ILE A 387 -25.41 14.64 -4.75
N VAL A 388 -24.10 14.85 -4.88
CA VAL A 388 -23.53 15.76 -5.87
C VAL A 388 -23.66 15.17 -7.27
N LEU A 389 -24.28 15.93 -8.16
CA LEU A 389 -24.49 15.61 -9.57
C LEU A 389 -23.88 16.65 -10.51
N ASP A 390 -23.02 17.53 -9.98
CA ASP A 390 -22.42 18.66 -10.67
C ASP A 390 -22.09 18.34 -12.14
N PRO A 391 -22.83 18.90 -13.12
CA PRO A 391 -22.47 18.77 -14.53
C PRO A 391 -21.13 19.45 -14.81
N LEU A 392 -20.24 18.73 -15.49
CA LEU A 392 -18.96 19.26 -15.94
C LEU A 392 -18.98 19.42 -17.46
N LYS A 393 -18.43 20.53 -17.92
CA LYS A 393 -18.18 20.81 -19.34
C LYS A 393 -16.81 21.43 -19.50
N ALA A 394 -16.01 20.92 -20.42
CA ALA A 394 -14.73 21.49 -20.79
C ALA A 394 -14.66 21.76 -22.28
N THR A 395 -13.98 22.83 -22.66
CA THR A 395 -13.61 23.14 -24.02
C THR A 395 -12.10 23.17 -24.15
N HIS A 396 -11.58 22.67 -25.27
CA HIS A 396 -10.14 22.69 -25.53
C HIS A 396 -9.86 22.76 -27.03
N SER A 397 -8.80 23.46 -27.43
CA SER A 397 -8.33 23.51 -28.83
C SER A 397 -6.95 22.88 -28.92
N VAL A 398 -6.82 21.81 -29.72
CA VAL A 398 -5.59 21.01 -29.84
C VAL A 398 -5.09 21.06 -31.27
N LYS A 399 -3.85 21.53 -31.48
CA LYS A 399 -3.23 21.62 -32.81
C LYS A 399 -2.67 20.26 -33.25
N GLY A 400 -2.65 20.03 -34.56
CA GLY A 400 -1.93 18.88 -35.15
C GLY A 400 -2.67 17.55 -35.14
N VAL A 401 -3.91 17.51 -34.64
CA VAL A 401 -4.73 16.30 -34.54
C VAL A 401 -6.13 16.56 -35.07
N THR A 402 -6.78 15.54 -35.62
CA THR A 402 -8.19 15.62 -36.05
C THR A 402 -9.15 15.14 -34.96
N GLY A 403 -10.43 15.49 -35.10
CA GLY A 403 -11.48 14.94 -34.24
C GLY A 403 -11.65 13.42 -34.37
N HIS A 404 -11.38 12.85 -35.54
CA HIS A 404 -11.36 11.40 -35.74
C HIS A 404 -10.26 10.75 -34.89
N GLU A 405 -9.02 11.25 -34.98
CA GLU A 405 -7.90 10.72 -34.20
C GLU A 405 -8.18 10.81 -32.69
N VAL A 406 -8.68 11.96 -32.21
CA VAL A 406 -9.03 12.14 -30.80
C VAL A 406 -10.11 11.15 -30.35
N CYS A 407 -11.20 11.01 -31.10
CA CYS A 407 -12.27 10.08 -30.76
C CYS A 407 -11.80 8.61 -30.83
N HIS A 408 -10.95 8.26 -31.80
CA HIS A 408 -10.39 6.92 -31.94
C HIS A 408 -9.60 6.50 -30.69
N TYR A 409 -8.62 7.32 -30.27
CA TYR A 409 -7.82 7.01 -29.08
C TYR A 409 -8.62 7.08 -27.76
N PHE A 410 -9.72 7.84 -27.73
CA PHE A 410 -10.62 7.88 -26.57
C PHE A 410 -11.51 6.64 -26.48
N TRP A 411 -12.01 6.15 -27.62
CA TRP A 411 -12.93 5.00 -27.69
C TRP A 411 -12.20 3.66 -27.64
N ASP A 412 -11.08 3.52 -28.37
CA ASP A 412 -10.39 2.25 -28.52
C ASP A 412 -9.77 1.78 -27.19
N THR A 413 -10.34 0.68 -26.70
CA THR A 413 -9.99 0.04 -25.42
C THR A 413 -8.53 -0.43 -25.34
N ALA A 414 -7.88 -0.67 -26.48
CA ALA A 414 -6.48 -1.12 -26.52
C ALA A 414 -5.51 -0.06 -25.98
N TYR A 415 -5.85 1.23 -26.11
CA TYR A 415 -5.00 2.35 -25.67
C TYR A 415 -5.38 2.89 -24.29
N ARG A 416 -6.45 2.39 -23.68
CA ARG A 416 -7.01 2.93 -22.43
C ARG A 416 -5.95 3.09 -21.34
N ASN A 417 -5.15 2.05 -21.10
CA ASN A 417 -4.16 2.02 -20.03
C ASN A 417 -2.94 2.93 -20.26
N ASP A 418 -2.77 3.50 -21.45
CA ASP A 418 -1.64 4.37 -21.76
C ASP A 418 -1.87 5.78 -21.17
N TRP A 419 -3.12 6.25 -21.21
CA TRP A 419 -3.48 7.60 -20.80
C TRP A 419 -4.35 7.67 -19.54
N GLU A 420 -5.15 6.65 -19.22
CA GLU A 420 -6.07 6.65 -18.09
C GLU A 420 -5.37 6.36 -16.77
N THR A 421 -5.58 7.21 -15.77
CA THR A 421 -4.92 7.11 -14.46
C THR A 421 -5.88 6.75 -13.33
N THR A 422 -7.19 6.91 -13.52
CA THR A 422 -8.17 6.78 -12.44
C THR A 422 -8.75 5.37 -12.30
N ILE A 423 -8.42 4.46 -13.21
CA ILE A 423 -8.97 3.11 -13.27
C ILE A 423 -8.06 2.10 -12.54
N GLU A 424 -8.68 1.14 -11.84
CA GLU A 424 -8.01 -0.01 -11.22
C GLU A 424 -8.25 -1.30 -12.03
N ASN A 425 -9.46 -1.54 -12.52
CA ASN A 425 -9.79 -2.66 -13.40
C ASN A 425 -10.63 -2.18 -14.58
N PHE A 426 -10.40 -2.74 -15.76
CA PHE A 426 -11.09 -2.39 -17.01
C PHE A 426 -11.35 -3.65 -17.83
N ASN A 427 -12.62 -3.93 -18.13
CA ASN A 427 -13.03 -5.13 -18.87
C ASN A 427 -14.10 -4.77 -19.91
N VAL A 428 -13.90 -5.22 -21.15
CA VAL A 428 -14.96 -5.24 -22.16
C VAL A 428 -15.90 -6.40 -21.83
N VAL A 429 -17.15 -6.08 -21.48
CA VAL A 429 -18.18 -7.06 -21.14
C VAL A 429 -18.78 -7.65 -22.41
N GLU A 430 -19.04 -6.80 -23.41
CA GLU A 430 -19.60 -7.23 -24.69
C GLU A 430 -19.22 -6.27 -25.81
N THR A 431 -18.89 -6.81 -26.98
CA THR A 431 -18.75 -6.04 -28.22
C THR A 431 -20.06 -6.10 -28.99
N LEU A 432 -20.77 -4.97 -29.11
CA LEU A 432 -22.08 -4.88 -29.78
C LEU A 432 -21.93 -4.69 -31.30
N SER A 433 -20.92 -3.94 -31.71
CA SER A 433 -20.56 -3.69 -33.10
C SER A 433 -19.11 -3.21 -33.21
N GLU A 434 -18.62 -2.92 -34.42
CA GLU A 434 -17.31 -2.31 -34.65
C GLU A 434 -17.15 -0.91 -34.04
N SER A 435 -18.26 -0.27 -33.63
CA SER A 435 -18.27 1.10 -33.09
C SER A 435 -19.00 1.21 -31.75
N ALA A 436 -19.39 0.09 -31.13
CA ALA A 436 -20.09 0.07 -29.85
C ALA A 436 -19.71 -1.15 -29.00
N ALA A 437 -19.39 -0.90 -27.72
CA ALA A 437 -19.09 -1.95 -26.75
C ALA A 437 -19.61 -1.59 -25.35
N ILE A 438 -19.89 -2.59 -24.53
CA ILE A 438 -20.23 -2.44 -23.11
C ILE A 438 -18.98 -2.72 -22.29
N ILE A 439 -18.68 -1.79 -21.39
CA ILE A 439 -17.45 -1.77 -20.60
C ILE A 439 -17.83 -1.73 -19.12
N TYR A 440 -17.15 -2.58 -18.35
CA TYR A 440 -17.15 -2.55 -16.90
C TYR A 440 -15.79 -2.07 -16.41
N GLN A 441 -15.79 -1.09 -15.51
CA GLN A 441 -14.55 -0.62 -14.89
C GLN A 441 -14.74 -0.28 -13.42
N THR A 442 -13.68 -0.44 -12.64
CA THR A 442 -13.61 0.00 -11.24
C THR A 442 -12.62 1.16 -11.14
N HIS A 443 -13.04 2.25 -10.51
CA HIS A 443 -12.17 3.40 -10.27
C HIS A 443 -11.36 3.22 -9.00
N LYS A 444 -10.18 3.84 -8.96
CA LYS A 444 -9.40 3.97 -7.73
C LYS A 444 -10.24 4.62 -6.63
N ARG A 445 -10.06 4.15 -5.40
CA ARG A 445 -10.88 4.61 -4.28
C ARG A 445 -10.51 6.05 -3.90
N VAL A 446 -11.52 6.93 -3.92
CA VAL A 446 -11.43 8.28 -3.35
C VAL A 446 -11.87 8.23 -1.88
N TRP A 447 -10.91 8.34 -0.96
CA TRP A 447 -11.18 8.40 0.47
C TRP A 447 -11.92 9.71 0.84
N PRO A 448 -12.88 9.72 1.78
CA PRO A 448 -13.32 8.62 2.66
C PRO A 448 -14.37 7.69 2.05
N ALA A 449 -14.84 7.98 0.85
CA ALA A 449 -16.01 7.31 0.30
C ALA A 449 -15.68 5.89 -0.23
N SER A 450 -16.71 5.07 -0.44
CA SER A 450 -16.54 3.71 -0.96
C SER A 450 -15.94 3.70 -2.37
N GLN A 451 -15.38 2.59 -2.80
CA GLN A 451 -14.92 2.46 -4.19
C GLN A 451 -16.10 2.51 -5.16
N ARG A 452 -15.91 3.06 -6.36
CA ARG A 452 -16.94 3.12 -7.41
C ARG A 452 -16.62 2.17 -8.54
N ASP A 453 -17.64 1.46 -9.00
CA ASP A 453 -17.64 0.80 -10.30
C ASP A 453 -18.61 1.50 -11.25
N VAL A 454 -18.38 1.34 -12.56
CA VAL A 454 -19.23 1.87 -13.62
C VAL A 454 -19.38 0.81 -14.70
N LEU A 455 -20.63 0.60 -15.11
CA LEU A 455 -20.99 -0.20 -16.28
C LEU A 455 -21.63 0.73 -17.30
N TYR A 456 -21.07 0.80 -18.50
CA TYR A 456 -21.51 1.73 -19.53
C TYR A 456 -21.34 1.19 -20.94
N LEU A 457 -22.19 1.66 -21.84
CA LEU A 457 -22.03 1.49 -23.28
C LEU A 457 -21.16 2.65 -23.79
N SER A 458 -20.11 2.32 -24.53
CA SER A 458 -19.25 3.26 -25.25
C SER A 458 -19.49 3.13 -26.75
N ALA A 459 -19.94 4.21 -27.39
CA ALA A 459 -20.20 4.25 -28.83
C ALA A 459 -19.51 5.43 -29.51
N MET A 460 -18.87 5.15 -30.65
CA MET A 460 -18.23 6.15 -31.51
C MET A 460 -19.10 6.39 -32.75
N ARG A 461 -19.29 7.67 -33.13
CA ARG A 461 -20.11 8.09 -34.27
C ARG A 461 -19.46 9.24 -35.02
N LYS A 462 -19.69 9.26 -36.34
CA LYS A 462 -19.42 10.40 -37.20
C LYS A 462 -20.74 11.03 -37.61
N ILE A 463 -20.91 12.32 -37.33
CA ILE A 463 -22.09 13.10 -37.67
C ILE A 463 -21.71 14.05 -38.78
N LEU A 464 -22.35 13.87 -39.93
CA LEU A 464 -22.12 14.71 -41.09
C LEU A 464 -22.75 16.08 -40.89
N ALA A 465 -22.06 17.11 -41.32
CA ALA A 465 -22.62 18.45 -41.32
C ALA A 465 -23.82 18.56 -42.27
N ASN A 466 -24.86 19.28 -41.83
CA ASN A 466 -26.03 19.53 -42.68
C ASN A 466 -25.76 20.59 -43.78
N ASN A 467 -24.65 21.33 -43.66
CA ASN A 467 -24.24 22.41 -44.54
C ASN A 467 -22.73 22.34 -44.77
N GLU A 468 -22.25 22.70 -45.97
CA GLU A 468 -20.82 22.70 -46.34
C GLU A 468 -19.96 23.65 -45.49
N ASN A 469 -20.58 24.62 -44.82
CA ASN A 469 -19.88 25.58 -43.96
C ASN A 469 -19.58 25.06 -42.55
N ASP A 470 -20.25 23.98 -42.12
CA ASP A 470 -20.07 23.42 -40.78
C ASP A 470 -19.14 22.19 -40.86
N PRO A 471 -18.23 21.99 -39.90
CA PRO A 471 -17.37 20.82 -39.89
C PRO A 471 -18.14 19.56 -39.48
N ASP A 472 -17.80 18.42 -40.09
CA ASP A 472 -18.19 17.11 -39.57
C ASP A 472 -17.80 16.98 -38.09
N THR A 473 -18.66 16.30 -37.33
CA THR A 473 -18.45 16.12 -35.89
C THR A 473 -18.20 14.66 -35.57
N TRP A 474 -17.08 14.37 -34.92
CA TRP A 474 -16.79 13.08 -34.33
C TRP A 474 -17.22 13.08 -32.87
N LEU A 475 -17.87 12.00 -32.43
CA LEU A 475 -18.41 11.91 -31.09
C LEU A 475 -18.20 10.52 -30.50
N VAL A 476 -17.78 10.47 -29.24
CA VAL A 476 -17.82 9.25 -28.42
C VAL A 476 -18.74 9.51 -27.23
N CYS A 477 -19.80 8.70 -27.08
CA CYS A 477 -20.70 8.75 -25.93
C CYS A 477 -20.50 7.52 -25.04
N ASN A 478 -20.37 7.78 -23.75
CA ASN A 478 -20.25 6.77 -22.69
C ASN A 478 -21.39 6.97 -21.72
N PHE A 479 -22.39 6.10 -21.73
CA PHE A 479 -23.55 6.21 -20.85
C PHE A 479 -23.89 4.89 -20.17
N SER A 480 -24.31 4.96 -18.91
CA SER A 480 -24.59 3.77 -18.12
C SER A 480 -25.75 2.93 -18.68
N VAL A 481 -25.53 1.61 -18.71
CA VAL A 481 -26.52 0.60 -19.10
C VAL A 481 -26.47 -0.55 -18.10
N ASP A 482 -27.53 -1.36 -18.06
CA ASP A 482 -27.56 -2.61 -17.29
C ASP A 482 -27.10 -3.79 -18.15
N HIS A 483 -26.50 -4.79 -17.51
CA HIS A 483 -26.04 -6.03 -18.16
C HIS A 483 -26.03 -7.19 -17.16
N ASP A 484 -26.50 -8.36 -17.58
CA ASP A 484 -26.68 -9.52 -16.69
C ASP A 484 -25.35 -10.02 -16.11
N ASP A 485 -24.27 -9.98 -16.89
CA ASP A 485 -22.93 -10.40 -16.45
C ASP A 485 -22.21 -9.40 -15.52
N ALA A 486 -22.81 -8.24 -15.24
CA ALA A 486 -22.17 -7.16 -14.48
C ALA A 486 -23.11 -6.52 -13.43
N GLN A 487 -23.82 -7.39 -12.69
CA GLN A 487 -24.69 -6.98 -11.60
C GLN A 487 -23.95 -6.22 -10.48
N PRO A 488 -24.61 -5.28 -9.78
CA PRO A 488 -24.02 -4.59 -8.65
C PRO A 488 -23.51 -5.56 -7.56
N THR A 489 -22.36 -5.24 -6.97
CA THR A 489 -21.75 -6.07 -5.91
C THR A 489 -21.57 -5.26 -4.62
N ASN A 490 -21.44 -5.92 -3.47
CA ASN A 490 -21.20 -5.26 -2.19
C ASN A 490 -19.77 -4.68 -2.06
N LYS A 491 -18.90 -4.86 -3.06
CA LYS A 491 -17.51 -4.38 -3.04
C LYS A 491 -17.38 -2.92 -3.48
N CYS A 492 -18.27 -2.46 -4.36
CA CYS A 492 -18.23 -1.13 -4.96
C CYS A 492 -19.65 -0.53 -5.00
N VAL A 493 -19.73 0.79 -4.96
CA VAL A 493 -20.97 1.52 -5.23
C VAL A 493 -21.06 1.78 -6.73
N ARG A 494 -22.17 1.39 -7.37
CA ARG A 494 -22.38 1.60 -8.81
C ARG A 494 -22.67 3.06 -9.12
N ALA A 495 -21.70 3.75 -9.70
CA ALA A 495 -21.92 5.08 -10.25
C ALA A 495 -22.60 4.98 -11.64
N LYS A 496 -23.36 6.02 -11.98
CA LYS A 496 -23.96 6.18 -13.31
C LYS A 496 -23.31 7.37 -14.01
N ILE A 497 -22.99 7.19 -15.28
CA ILE A 497 -22.35 8.22 -16.08
C ILE A 497 -23.15 8.53 -17.34
N ASN A 498 -23.01 9.77 -17.79
CA ASN A 498 -23.31 10.19 -19.15
C ASN A 498 -22.25 11.19 -19.58
N ILE A 499 -21.29 10.71 -20.39
CA ILE A 499 -20.09 11.42 -20.80
C ILE A 499 -20.06 11.48 -22.33
N ALA A 500 -19.67 12.61 -22.89
CA ALA A 500 -19.37 12.71 -24.32
C ALA A 500 -18.06 13.46 -24.58
N MET A 501 -17.26 12.90 -25.50
CA MET A 501 -16.16 13.57 -26.16
C MET A 501 -16.63 13.97 -27.55
N ILE A 502 -16.72 15.28 -27.83
CA ILE A 502 -17.25 15.82 -29.08
C ILE A 502 -16.14 16.63 -29.74
N CYS A 503 -15.80 16.30 -30.98
CA CYS A 503 -14.66 16.86 -31.67
C CYS A 503 -15.03 17.38 -33.06
N GLN A 504 -14.60 18.60 -33.36
CA GLN A 504 -14.75 19.24 -34.66
C GLN A 504 -13.37 19.62 -35.20
N THR A 505 -13.05 19.16 -36.41
CA THR A 505 -11.76 19.45 -37.06
C THR A 505 -11.89 20.73 -37.88
N LEU A 506 -11.07 21.73 -37.56
CA LEU A 506 -10.89 22.91 -38.39
C LEU A 506 -9.59 22.79 -39.18
N VAL A 507 -9.69 22.97 -40.49
CA VAL A 507 -8.55 22.93 -41.40
C VAL A 507 -8.35 24.31 -42.00
N SER A 508 -7.16 24.87 -41.82
CA SER A 508 -6.75 26.09 -42.50
C SER A 508 -6.16 25.71 -43.86
N PRO A 509 -6.78 26.09 -44.99
CA PRO A 509 -6.26 25.72 -46.31
C PRO A 509 -4.80 26.19 -46.47
N PRO A 510 -3.88 25.33 -46.90
CA PRO A 510 -2.49 25.72 -47.10
C PRO A 510 -2.34 26.69 -48.28
N GLU A 511 -1.26 27.48 -48.29
CA GLU A 511 -0.97 28.40 -49.40
C GLU A 511 -0.55 27.61 -50.66
N GLY A 512 -1.34 27.73 -51.75
CA GLY A 512 -1.10 27.07 -53.03
C GLY A 512 -1.53 25.60 -53.06
N ASP A 513 -1.01 24.82 -54.02
CA ASP A 513 -1.30 23.38 -54.20
C ASP A 513 -0.53 22.47 -53.22
N LYS A 514 -0.35 22.90 -51.97
CA LYS A 514 0.32 22.07 -50.95
C LYS A 514 -0.68 21.13 -50.29
N GLU A 515 -0.22 19.93 -49.93
CA GLU A 515 -1.01 19.01 -49.11
C GLU A 515 -1.23 19.59 -47.70
N ILE A 516 -2.36 19.24 -47.08
CA ILE A 516 -2.67 19.65 -45.70
C ILE A 516 -1.67 19.00 -44.75
N SER A 517 -0.95 19.82 -43.98
CA SER A 517 -0.05 19.34 -42.93
C SER A 517 -0.71 19.40 -41.55
N ARG A 518 -0.12 18.76 -40.54
CA ARG A 518 -0.60 18.83 -39.15
C ARG A 518 -0.63 20.27 -38.61
N ASP A 519 0.27 21.14 -39.08
CA ASP A 519 0.29 22.56 -38.68
C ASP A 519 -0.96 23.33 -39.14
N ASN A 520 -1.67 22.82 -40.15
CA ASN A 520 -2.89 23.40 -40.69
C ASN A 520 -4.15 22.94 -39.95
N ILE A 521 -4.03 22.03 -38.98
CA ILE A 521 -5.17 21.34 -38.36
C ILE A 521 -5.33 21.77 -36.91
N LEU A 522 -6.57 22.08 -36.52
CA LEU A 522 -6.98 22.36 -35.16
C LEU A 522 -8.23 21.55 -34.82
N CYS A 523 -8.14 20.69 -33.80
CA CYS A 523 -9.30 20.00 -33.24
C CYS A 523 -9.89 20.82 -32.10
N LYS A 524 -11.16 21.24 -32.26
CA LYS A 524 -11.98 21.78 -31.18
C LYS A 524 -12.65 20.64 -30.43
N ILE A 525 -12.40 20.55 -29.14
CA ILE A 525 -12.93 19.53 -28.24
C ILE A 525 -13.96 20.17 -27.32
N THR A 526 -15.12 19.54 -27.22
CA THR A 526 -16.09 19.75 -26.14
C THR A 526 -16.25 18.43 -25.40
N TYR A 527 -15.82 18.41 -24.14
CA TYR A 527 -15.95 17.27 -23.25
C TYR A 527 -17.03 17.56 -22.21
N VAL A 528 -18.02 16.70 -22.07
CA VAL A 528 -19.06 16.81 -21.04
C VAL A 528 -19.09 15.56 -20.18
N ALA A 529 -19.26 15.74 -18.88
CA ALA A 529 -19.36 14.64 -17.93
C ALA A 529 -20.45 14.91 -16.90
N ASN A 530 -21.51 14.11 -16.95
CA ASN A 530 -22.53 14.04 -15.91
C ASN A 530 -22.35 12.73 -15.15
N VAL A 531 -21.94 12.83 -13.89
CA VAL A 531 -21.62 11.66 -13.07
C VAL A 531 -22.51 11.66 -11.84
N ASN A 532 -23.31 10.61 -11.69
CA ASN A 532 -23.99 10.29 -10.46
C ASN A 532 -23.14 9.27 -9.69
N PRO A 533 -22.62 9.60 -8.49
CA PRO A 533 -21.74 8.72 -7.73
C PRO A 533 -22.43 7.47 -7.15
N GLY A 534 -23.76 7.33 -7.34
CA GLY A 534 -24.56 6.16 -6.98
C GLY A 534 -24.90 6.04 -5.49
N GLY A 535 -24.30 6.87 -4.66
CA GLY A 535 -24.49 6.86 -3.21
C GLY A 535 -23.62 7.93 -2.54
N TRP A 536 -23.63 7.93 -1.22
CA TRP A 536 -23.02 8.99 -0.42
C TRP A 536 -21.51 9.17 -0.72
N ALA A 537 -21.13 10.43 -0.95
CA ALA A 537 -19.76 10.91 -0.97
C ALA A 537 -19.75 12.39 -0.53
N PRO A 538 -18.74 12.83 0.24
CA PRO A 538 -18.66 14.23 0.65
C PRO A 538 -18.55 15.15 -0.57
N ALA A 539 -19.42 16.16 -0.62
CA ALA A 539 -19.50 17.07 -1.77
C ALA A 539 -18.18 17.81 -2.02
N SER A 540 -17.55 18.29 -0.94
CA SER A 540 -16.25 18.97 -0.99
C SER A 540 -15.15 18.09 -1.58
N VAL A 541 -15.10 16.80 -1.21
CA VAL A 541 -14.13 15.83 -1.75
C VAL A 541 -14.37 15.59 -3.24
N LEU A 542 -15.62 15.34 -3.65
CA LEU A 542 -15.93 15.14 -5.06
C LEU A 542 -15.58 16.37 -5.90
N ARG A 543 -15.89 17.57 -5.39
CA ARG A 543 -15.58 18.83 -6.06
C ARG A 543 -14.07 19.09 -6.17
N ALA A 544 -13.29 18.79 -5.13
CA ALA A 544 -11.84 18.92 -5.14
C ALA A 544 -11.21 17.94 -6.16
N VAL A 545 -11.60 16.67 -6.11
CA VAL A 545 -11.13 15.64 -7.04
C VAL A 545 -11.51 16.00 -8.48
N ALA A 546 -12.76 16.39 -8.74
CA ALA A 546 -13.19 16.78 -10.08
C ALA A 546 -12.41 18.00 -10.60
N LYS A 547 -12.22 19.04 -9.77
CA LYS A 547 -11.47 20.24 -10.13
C LYS A 547 -10.04 19.93 -10.57
N ARG A 548 -9.45 18.85 -10.04
CA ARG A 548 -8.07 18.47 -10.30
C ARG A 548 -7.92 17.42 -11.40
N GLU A 549 -8.72 16.35 -11.35
CA GLU A 549 -8.58 15.20 -12.24
C GLU A 549 -9.07 15.49 -13.66
N TYR A 550 -10.13 16.29 -13.87
CA TYR A 550 -10.63 16.56 -15.23
C TYR A 550 -9.64 17.36 -16.09
N PRO A 551 -9.05 18.49 -15.63
CA PRO A 551 -8.02 19.18 -16.39
C PRO A 551 -6.78 18.30 -16.61
N LYS A 552 -6.36 17.53 -15.59
CA LYS A 552 -5.23 16.60 -15.69
C LYS A 552 -5.46 15.52 -16.75
N PHE A 553 -6.66 14.92 -16.76
CA PHE A 553 -7.09 13.97 -17.77
C PHE A 553 -7.03 14.59 -19.16
N LEU A 554 -7.70 15.73 -19.40
CA LEU A 554 -7.77 16.34 -20.73
C LEU A 554 -6.37 16.67 -21.25
N LYS A 555 -5.53 17.29 -20.43
CA LYS A 555 -4.15 17.64 -20.79
C LYS A 555 -3.31 16.41 -21.12
N ARG A 556 -3.36 15.38 -20.27
CA ARG A 556 -2.61 14.13 -20.48
C ARG A 556 -3.08 13.42 -21.74
N PHE A 557 -4.39 13.29 -21.91
CA PHE A 557 -5.00 12.58 -23.02
C PHE A 557 -4.73 13.28 -24.36
N THR A 558 -4.92 14.59 -24.46
CA THR A 558 -4.68 15.31 -25.71
C THR A 558 -3.20 15.33 -26.09
N SER A 559 -2.30 15.46 -25.11
CA SER A 559 -0.86 15.33 -25.33
C SER A 559 -0.48 13.93 -25.83
N TYR A 560 -1.08 12.89 -25.24
CA TYR A 560 -0.90 11.50 -25.67
C TYR A 560 -1.35 11.29 -27.13
N VAL A 561 -2.49 11.87 -27.54
CA VAL A 561 -2.95 11.77 -28.93
C VAL A 561 -1.97 12.47 -29.88
N GLN A 562 -1.46 13.66 -29.54
CA GLN A 562 -0.46 14.37 -30.34
C GLN A 562 0.82 13.53 -30.52
N GLU A 563 1.35 12.95 -29.43
CA GLU A 563 2.53 12.08 -29.48
C GLU A 563 2.28 10.84 -30.36
N LYS A 564 1.10 10.23 -30.26
CA LYS A 564 0.77 9.02 -31.01
C LYS A 564 0.50 9.25 -32.48
N THR A 565 0.15 10.45 -32.90
CA THR A 565 -0.14 10.79 -34.30
C THR A 565 1.01 11.52 -34.99
N GLU A 566 1.99 12.00 -34.23
CA GLU A 566 3.19 12.63 -34.76
C GLU A 566 3.89 11.72 -35.79
N GLY A 567 4.22 12.30 -36.96
CA GLY A 567 4.86 11.57 -38.06
C GLY A 567 3.98 10.54 -38.79
N LYS A 568 2.71 10.34 -38.39
CA LYS A 568 1.78 9.44 -39.07
C LYS A 568 0.89 10.20 -40.07
N PRO A 569 0.40 9.52 -41.13
CA PRO A 569 -0.61 10.09 -42.03
C PRO A 569 -1.83 10.61 -41.27
N ILE A 570 -2.38 11.73 -41.73
CA ILE A 570 -3.54 12.36 -41.10
C ILE A 570 -4.79 11.53 -41.42
N LEU A 571 -5.56 11.24 -40.37
CA LEU A 571 -6.85 10.56 -40.48
C LEU A 571 -7.99 11.58 -40.27
N PHE A 572 -8.77 11.89 -41.31
CA PHE A 572 -9.87 12.87 -41.25
C PHE A 572 -11.18 12.30 -40.71
#